data_AF-A0A645F3N5-F1
#
_entry.id   AF-A0A645F3N5-F1
#
_cell.length_a   1.000
_cell.length_b   1.000
_cell.length_c   1.000
_cell.angle_alpha   90.00
_cell.angle_beta   90.00
_cell.angle_gamma   90.00
#
_symmetry.space_group_name_H-M   'P 1'
#
loop_
_entity.id
_entity.type
_entity.pdbx_description
1 polymer ?
#
loop_
_entity_poly.entity_id
_entity_poly.type
_entity_poly.pdbx_seq_one_letter_code
_entity_poly.pdbx_strand_id
1 'polypeptide(L)'
;MKGDAADTVARCVKALVPGGTLYCSSYSAKFWEHRLAWFREQADKGLLGAIDEEKTRDGLIVCRDGFVARTFSEADLDALGRASGYPYRVEEVDESSVFLVIEKRR
;
A
#
# COMPACT_ATOMS: atom_id res chain seq x y z
N MET A 1 1.63 -16.53 6.68
CA MET A 1 1.46 -16.04 5.30
C MET A 1 0.93 -14.61 5.41
N LYS A 2 1.57 -13.63 4.76
CA LYS A 2 1.06 -12.25 4.70
C LYS A 2 -0.32 -12.32 4.01
N GLY A 3 -1.34 -11.66 4.56
CA GLY A 3 -2.72 -11.78 4.07
C GLY A 3 -2.87 -11.39 2.59
N ASP A 4 -3.79 -12.04 1.88
CA ASP A 4 -4.17 -11.66 0.53
C ASP A 4 -4.85 -10.26 0.56
N ALA A 5 -4.38 -9.36 -0.29
CA ALA A 5 -4.84 -7.97 -0.28
C ALA A 5 -6.31 -7.84 -0.74
N ALA A 6 -6.73 -8.64 -1.71
CA ALA A 6 -8.11 -8.62 -2.20
C ALA A 6 -9.08 -9.18 -1.16
N ASP A 7 -8.73 -10.29 -0.50
CA ASP A 7 -9.50 -10.83 0.64
C ASP A 7 -9.58 -9.82 1.78
N THR A 8 -8.48 -9.13 2.09
CA THR A 8 -8.46 -8.07 3.12
C THR A 8 -9.43 -6.94 2.77
N VAL A 9 -9.33 -6.40 1.55
CA VAL A 9 -10.24 -5.34 1.06
C VAL A 9 -11.70 -5.82 1.11
N ALA A 10 -11.99 -7.02 0.63
CA ALA A 10 -13.34 -7.57 0.62
C ALA A 10 -13.92 -7.70 2.03
N ARG A 11 -13.12 -8.16 3.00
CA ARG A 11 -13.52 -8.25 4.41
C ARG A 11 -13.77 -6.88 5.02
N CYS A 12 -12.90 -5.91 4.74
CA CYS A 12 -13.07 -4.53 5.20
C CYS A 12 -14.37 -3.93 4.67
N VAL A 13 -14.65 -4.03 3.36
CA VAL A 13 -15.91 -3.52 2.79
C VAL A 13 -17.11 -4.26 3.37
N LYS A 14 -17.05 -5.59 3.54
CA LYS A 14 -18.13 -6.36 4.17
C LYS A 14 -18.46 -5.85 5.57
N ALA A 15 -17.46 -5.45 6.36
CA ALA A 15 -17.61 -4.96 7.72
C ALA A 15 -18.20 -3.54 7.82
N LEU A 16 -18.16 -2.74 6.74
CA LEU A 16 -18.75 -1.40 6.75
C LEU A 16 -20.27 -1.44 6.96
N VAL A 17 -20.81 -0.42 7.65
CA VAL A 17 -22.25 -0.16 7.64
C VAL A 17 -22.72 0.30 6.25
N PRO A 18 -24.01 0.13 5.89
CA PRO A 18 -24.57 0.69 4.66
C PRO A 18 -24.28 2.20 4.54
N GLY A 19 -23.72 2.63 3.41
CA GLY A 19 -23.29 4.01 3.18
C GLY A 19 -21.89 4.35 3.71
N GLY A 20 -21.16 3.39 4.29
CA GLY A 20 -19.78 3.58 4.74
C GLY A 20 -18.77 3.60 3.59
N THR A 21 -17.59 4.16 3.86
CA THR A 21 -16.49 4.28 2.89
C THR A 21 -15.21 3.66 3.44
N LEU A 22 -14.55 2.84 2.64
CA LEU A 22 -13.21 2.31 2.91
C LEU A 22 -12.17 3.19 2.22
N TYR A 23 -11.15 3.60 2.97
CA TYR A 23 -9.96 4.27 2.44
C TYR A 23 -8.76 3.35 2.64
N CYS A 24 -8.09 2.99 1.55
CA CYS A 24 -6.81 2.29 1.55
C CYS A 24 -5.76 3.18 0.93
N SER A 25 -4.72 3.53 1.68
CA SER A 25 -3.62 4.38 1.18
C SER A 25 -2.37 3.57 0.90
N SER A 26 -1.64 3.98 -0.13
CA SER A 26 -0.28 3.55 -0.45
C SER A 26 0.57 4.78 -0.83
N TYR A 27 1.85 4.57 -1.09
CA TYR A 27 2.75 5.65 -1.54
C TYR A 27 2.72 5.80 -3.05
N SER A 28 2.75 7.04 -3.53
CA SER A 28 3.04 7.33 -4.94
C SER A 28 4.47 6.91 -5.28
N ALA A 29 4.70 6.50 -6.53
CA ALA A 29 6.05 6.26 -7.04
C ALA A 29 6.93 7.52 -6.96
N LYS A 30 6.32 8.72 -7.01
CA LYS A 30 7.01 10.00 -6.84
C LYS A 30 7.61 10.18 -5.44
N PHE A 31 7.07 9.48 -4.44
CA PHE A 31 7.53 9.54 -3.05
C PHE A 31 8.63 8.51 -2.72
N TRP A 32 9.11 7.77 -3.72
CA TRP A 32 10.01 6.63 -3.52
C TRP A 32 11.30 6.99 -2.78
N GLU A 33 11.99 8.06 -3.19
CA GLU A 33 13.26 8.47 -2.59
C GLU A 33 13.09 8.84 -1.10
N HIS A 34 12.02 9.55 -0.75
CA HIS A 34 11.71 9.89 0.64
C HIS A 34 11.43 8.64 1.48
N ARG A 35 10.67 7.70 0.93
CA ARG A 35 10.40 6.42 1.59
C ARG A 35 11.68 5.61 1.79
N LEU A 36 12.55 5.55 0.79
CA LEU A 36 13.82 4.82 0.87
C LEU A 36 14.77 5.46 1.88
N ALA A 37 14.87 6.80 1.90
CA ALA A 37 15.64 7.53 2.90
C ALA A 37 15.18 7.23 4.33
N TRP A 38 13.86 7.17 4.56
CA TRP A 38 13.30 6.79 5.86
C TRP A 38 13.71 5.37 6.28
N PHE A 39 13.65 4.41 5.36
CA PHE A 39 14.08 3.04 5.63
C PHE A 39 15.59 2.93 5.94
N ARG A 40 16.43 3.71 5.23
CA ARG A 40 17.86 3.78 5.50
C ARG A 40 18.13 4.34 6.89
N GLU A 41 17.44 5.42 7.28
CA GLU A 41 17.55 6.00 8.62
C GLU A 41 17.13 5.00 9.73
N GLN A 42 16.07 4.23 9.51
CA GLN A 42 15.65 3.19 10.43
C GLN A 42 16.69 2.07 10.56
N ALA A 43 17.30 1.65 9.45
CA ALA A 43 18.35 0.65 9.44
C ALA A 43 19.63 1.13 10.14
N ASP A 44 20.05 2.38 9.90
CA ASP A 44 21.21 3.00 10.56
C ASP A 44 21.05 3.08 12.08
N LYS A 45 19.80 3.23 12.55
CA LYS A 45 19.43 3.20 13.98
C LYS A 45 19.26 1.78 14.54
N GLY A 46 19.47 0.74 13.74
CA GLY A 46 19.33 -0.66 14.15
C GLY A 46 17.89 -1.12 14.37
N LEU A 47 16.89 -0.39 13.86
CA LEU A 47 15.47 -0.74 13.97
C LEU A 47 15.04 -1.77 12.91
N LEU A 48 15.78 -1.83 11.81
CA LEU A 48 15.62 -2.78 10.70
C LEU A 48 17.00 -3.28 10.29
N GLY A 49 17.05 -4.46 9.66
CA GLY A 49 18.23 -4.91 8.95
C GLY A 49 18.60 -3.96 7.81
N ALA A 50 19.89 -3.92 7.48
CA ALA A 50 20.40 -3.14 6.36
C ALA A 50 19.61 -3.45 5.07
N ILE A 51 19.40 -2.43 4.24
CA ILE A 51 18.68 -2.58 2.97
C ILE A 51 19.49 -3.48 2.03
N ASP A 52 18.77 -4.38 1.36
CA ASP A 52 19.25 -5.12 0.20
C ASP A 52 18.99 -4.27 -1.05
N GLU A 53 19.97 -3.45 -1.43
CA GLU A 53 19.89 -2.50 -2.54
C GLU A 53 19.68 -3.20 -3.90
N GLU A 54 20.12 -4.46 -4.06
CA GLU A 54 19.90 -5.21 -5.31
C GLU A 54 18.44 -5.64 -5.47
N LYS A 55 17.78 -5.99 -4.36
CA LYS A 55 16.38 -6.44 -4.35
C LYS A 55 15.37 -5.32 -4.11
N THR A 56 15.82 -4.14 -3.73
CA THR A 56 14.97 -2.98 -3.45
C THR A 56 14.69 -2.20 -4.72
N ARG A 57 13.52 -2.42 -5.31
CA ARG A 57 13.07 -1.82 -6.58
C ARG A 57 11.57 -2.02 -6.76
N ASP A 58 10.97 -1.30 -7.71
CA ASP A 58 9.60 -1.53 -8.18
C ASP A 58 8.56 -1.58 -7.03
N GLY A 59 8.69 -0.67 -6.06
CA GLY A 59 7.79 -0.60 -4.90
C GLY A 59 8.07 -1.61 -3.78
N LEU A 60 9.11 -2.43 -3.90
CA LEU A 60 9.58 -3.35 -2.84
C LEU A 60 10.82 -2.79 -2.16
N ILE A 61 10.77 -2.62 -0.84
CA ILE A 61 11.96 -2.40 -0.01
C ILE A 61 12.24 -3.71 0.73
N VAL A 62 13.44 -4.24 0.54
CA VAL A 62 13.88 -5.53 1.08
C VAL A 62 15.03 -5.26 2.05
N CYS A 63 14.90 -5.75 3.28
CA CYS A 63 15.94 -5.70 4.30
C CYS A 63 16.60 -7.08 4.44
N ARG A 64 17.91 -7.10 4.76
CA ARG A 64 18.71 -8.33 4.88
C ARG A 64 18.31 -9.22 6.07
N ASP A 65 17.53 -8.69 7.00
CA ASP A 65 16.94 -9.42 8.12
C ASP A 65 15.66 -10.19 7.73
N GLY A 66 15.25 -10.12 6.45
CA GLY A 66 14.05 -10.78 5.93
C GLY A 66 12.80 -9.91 5.95
N PHE A 67 12.86 -8.67 6.45
CA PHE A 67 11.73 -7.75 6.36
C PHE A 67 11.53 -7.27 4.91
N VAL A 68 10.26 -7.25 4.47
CA VAL A 68 9.89 -6.79 3.12
C VAL A 68 8.67 -5.87 3.19
N ALA A 69 8.84 -4.63 2.75
CA ALA A 69 7.78 -3.64 2.63
C ALA A 69 7.35 -3.47 1.16
N ARG A 70 6.11 -3.83 0.86
CA ARG A 70 5.48 -3.64 -0.45
C ARG A 70 4.69 -2.33 -0.46
N THR A 71 4.86 -1.55 -1.52
CA THR A 71 4.00 -0.45 -1.93
C THR A 71 3.05 -0.97 -3.01
N PHE A 72 1.76 -0.68 -2.88
CA PHE A 72 0.78 -0.92 -3.94
C PHE A 72 0.80 0.27 -4.90
N SER A 73 0.98 0.02 -6.19
CA SER A 73 0.89 1.04 -7.23
C SER A 73 -0.56 1.47 -7.47
N GLU A 74 -0.77 2.55 -8.22
CA GLU A 74 -2.09 2.96 -8.68
C GLU A 74 -2.83 1.83 -9.42
N ALA A 75 -2.11 1.09 -10.30
CA ALA A 75 -2.66 -0.05 -11.03
C ALA A 75 -3.02 -1.23 -10.11
N ASP A 76 -2.22 -1.50 -9.07
CA ASP A 76 -2.55 -2.53 -8.07
C ASP A 76 -3.83 -2.14 -7.30
N LEU A 77 -3.93 -0.87 -6.87
CA LEU A 77 -5.08 -0.35 -6.15
C LEU A 77 -6.36 -0.35 -7.00
N ASP A 78 -6.23 0.00 -8.27
CA ASP A 78 -7.31 -0.05 -9.27
C ASP A 78 -7.79 -1.49 -9.51
N ALA A 79 -6.88 -2.47 -9.55
CA ALA A 79 -7.23 -3.89 -9.62
C ALA A 79 -7.99 -4.36 -8.35
N LEU A 80 -7.56 -3.92 -7.16
CA LEU A 80 -8.28 -4.21 -5.90
C LEU A 80 -9.66 -3.56 -5.87
N GLY A 81 -9.77 -2.32 -6.34
CA GLY A 81 -11.04 -1.60 -6.48
C GLY A 81 -12.03 -2.37 -7.38
N ARG A 82 -11.59 -2.79 -8.57
CA ARG A 82 -12.41 -3.64 -9.46
C ARG A 82 -12.84 -4.95 -8.79
N ALA A 83 -11.90 -5.63 -8.15
CA ALA A 83 -12.16 -6.93 -7.51
C ALA A 83 -13.15 -6.82 -6.34
N SER A 84 -13.29 -5.64 -5.72
CA SER A 84 -14.24 -5.42 -4.63
C SER A 84 -15.71 -5.54 -5.07
N GLY A 85 -16.02 -5.24 -6.34
CA GLY A 85 -17.39 -5.21 -6.86
C GLY A 85 -18.24 -4.01 -6.42
N TYR A 86 -17.64 -3.02 -5.74
CA TYR A 86 -18.30 -1.80 -5.30
C TYR A 86 -17.83 -0.58 -6.11
N PRO A 87 -18.61 0.52 -6.15
CA PRO A 87 -18.12 1.78 -6.69
C PRO A 87 -16.84 2.21 -5.97
N TYR A 88 -15.84 2.58 -6.75
CA TYR A 88 -14.57 3.03 -6.23
C TYR A 88 -13.96 4.13 -7.10
N ARG A 89 -12.97 4.81 -6.53
CA ARG A 89 -12.03 5.67 -7.27
C ARG A 89 -10.62 5.46 -6.73
N VAL A 90 -9.64 5.78 -7.56
CA VAL A 90 -8.24 5.86 -7.17
C VAL A 90 -7.77 7.29 -7.40
N GLU A 91 -7.11 7.90 -6.41
CA GLU A 91 -6.65 9.28 -6.48
C GLU A 91 -5.24 9.45 -5.89
N GLU A 92 -4.37 10.16 -6.59
CA GLU A 92 -3.08 10.64 -6.05
C GLU A 92 -3.30 11.96 -5.31
N VAL A 93 -2.71 12.09 -4.12
CA VAL A 93 -2.75 13.28 -3.28
C VAL A 93 -1.33 13.74 -3.00
N ASP A 94 -1.07 15.03 -3.23
CA ASP A 94 0.17 15.76 -2.92
C ASP A 94 1.46 15.09 -3.42
N GLU A 95 1.37 14.32 -4.52
CA GLU A 95 2.48 13.54 -5.08
C GLU A 95 3.12 12.55 -4.08
N SER A 96 2.47 12.31 -2.94
CA SER A 96 3.00 11.48 -1.86
C SER A 96 2.26 10.16 -1.72
N SER A 97 0.95 10.19 -1.94
CA SER A 97 0.06 9.10 -1.55
C SER A 97 -0.94 8.81 -2.65
N VAL A 98 -1.28 7.53 -2.80
CA VAL A 98 -2.37 7.09 -3.67
C VAL A 98 -3.42 6.43 -2.79
N PHE A 99 -4.67 6.84 -2.94
CA PHE A 99 -5.81 6.32 -2.20
C PHE A 99 -6.71 5.51 -3.12
N LEU A 100 -7.06 4.31 -2.68
CA LEU A 100 -8.24 3.59 -3.13
C LEU A 100 -9.39 3.93 -2.19
N VAL A 101 -10.47 4.47 -2.73
CA VAL A 101 -11.68 4.82 -1.98
C VAL A 101 -12.83 3.97 -2.50
N ILE A 102 -13.42 3.15 -1.64
CA ILE A 102 -14.51 2.22 -1.99
C ILE A 102 -15.76 2.57 -1.18
N GLU A 103 -16.89 2.70 -1.85
CA GLU A 103 -18.17 3.08 -1.23
C GLU A 103 -19.11 1.88 -1.11
N LYS A 104 -19.47 1.51 0.12
CA LYS A 104 -20.52 0.50 0.35
C LYS A 104 -21.88 1.15 0.14
N ARG A 105 -22.49 0.92 -1.02
CA ARG A 105 -23.88 1.33 -1.26
C ARG A 105 -24.84 0.64 -0.29
N ARG A 106 -26.00 1.27 -0.08
CA ARG A 106 -27.08 0.76 0.78
C ARG A 106 -27.63 -0.56 0.27
#